data_AF-A0A9X2GFG7-F1
#
_entry.id   AF-A0A9X2GFG7-F1
#
_cell.length_a   1.000
_cell.length_b   1.000
_cell.length_c   1.000
_cell.angle_alpha   90.00
_cell.angle_beta   90.00
_cell.angle_gamma   90.00
#
_symmetry.space_group_name_H-M   'P 1'
#
loop_
_entity.id
_entity.type
_entity.pdbx_description
1 polymer ?
#
loop_
_entity_poly.entity_id
_entity_poly.type
_entity_poly.pdbx_seq_one_letter_code
_entity_poly.pdbx_strand_id
1 'polypeptide(L)'
;MRNRVLPGLLSLSETVAGVWGRDAQRARALSDEYDIGFGTDDYDALLGSVDLVYVAKPMAARAPLAGAAHRAGLPVLVEMPLGLPLPIAPRTPPGRRGAVPHSTNPT
;
A
#
# COMPACT_ATOMS: atom_id res chain seq x y z
N MET A 1 -5.18 5.01 19.00
CA MET A 1 -5.73 5.47 17.71
C MET A 1 -6.86 4.55 17.32
N ARG A 2 -8.04 5.07 16.98
CA ARG A 2 -9.24 4.27 16.66
C ARG A 2 -9.12 3.71 15.23
N ASN A 3 -9.33 2.40 15.05
CA ASN A 3 -9.24 1.75 13.74
C ASN A 3 -10.43 2.20 12.87
N ARG A 4 -10.17 2.94 11.79
CA ARG A 4 -11.23 3.46 10.88
C ARG A 4 -11.47 2.58 9.66
N VAL A 5 -10.49 1.78 9.33
CA VAL A 5 -10.47 0.95 8.12
C VAL A 5 -11.33 -0.28 8.30
N LEU A 6 -11.14 -0.98 9.42
CA LEU A 6 -11.79 -2.25 9.65
C LEU A 6 -13.32 -2.15 9.71
N PRO A 7 -13.93 -1.15 10.36
CA PRO A 7 -15.38 -0.94 10.28
C PRO A 7 -15.88 -0.74 8.83
N GLY A 8 -15.09 -0.08 7.97
CA GLY A 8 -15.43 0.08 6.56
C GLY A 8 -15.42 -1.25 5.81
N LEU A 9 -14.40 -2.09 6.04
CA LEU A 9 -14.33 -3.43 5.44
C LEU A 9 -15.47 -4.34 5.90
N LEU A 10 -15.80 -4.32 7.19
CA LEU A 10 -16.89 -5.12 7.76
C LEU A 10 -18.29 -4.70 7.28
N SER A 11 -18.41 -3.49 6.71
CA SER A 11 -19.66 -3.03 6.10
C SER A 11 -19.86 -3.54 4.66
N LEU A 12 -18.84 -4.14 4.06
CA LEU A 12 -18.93 -4.78 2.76
C LEU A 12 -19.58 -6.16 2.90
N SER A 13 -20.03 -6.73 1.79
CA SER A 13 -20.57 -8.10 1.78
C SER A 13 -19.51 -9.18 1.99
N GLU A 14 -18.23 -8.81 1.91
CA GLU A 14 -17.11 -9.72 2.10
C GLU A 14 -16.81 -9.97 3.58
N THR A 15 -16.38 -11.19 3.89
CA THR A 15 -16.03 -11.56 5.27
C THR A 15 -14.57 -11.28 5.56
N VAL A 16 -14.29 -10.57 6.66
CA VAL A 16 -12.92 -10.44 7.18
C VAL A 16 -12.60 -11.69 7.98
N ALA A 17 -11.88 -12.63 7.37
CA ALA A 17 -11.56 -13.92 8.00
C ALA A 17 -10.46 -13.83 9.08
N GLY A 18 -9.52 -12.90 8.95
CA GLY A 18 -8.40 -12.75 9.88
C GLY A 18 -7.72 -11.40 9.84
N VAL A 19 -7.04 -11.04 10.92
CA VAL A 19 -6.21 -9.83 11.03
C VAL A 19 -4.77 -10.18 11.39
N TRP A 20 -3.83 -9.50 10.73
CA TRP A 20 -2.40 -9.64 11.03
C TRP A 20 -1.80 -8.36 11.61
N GLY A 21 -0.86 -8.50 12.54
CA GLY A 21 0.05 -7.43 12.94
C GLY A 21 1.24 -7.96 13.72
N ARG A 22 2.37 -7.24 13.71
CA ARG A 22 3.62 -7.62 14.42
C ARG A 22 3.49 -7.84 15.94
N ASP A 23 2.34 -7.54 16.51
CA ASP A 23 2.04 -7.71 17.93
C ASP A 23 0.83 -8.63 18.02
N ALA A 24 1.08 -9.88 18.40
CA ALA A 24 0.06 -10.92 18.48
C ALA A 24 -1.08 -10.55 19.43
N GLN A 25 -0.77 -9.88 20.55
CA GLN A 25 -1.78 -9.49 21.53
C GLN A 25 -2.71 -8.43 20.93
N ARG A 26 -2.17 -7.42 20.23
CA ARG A 26 -2.98 -6.42 19.55
C ARG A 26 -3.79 -6.99 18.39
N ALA A 27 -3.23 -7.96 17.64
CA ALA A 27 -3.95 -8.63 16.56
C ALA A 27 -5.15 -9.43 17.11
N ARG A 28 -4.94 -10.19 18.20
CA ARG A 28 -6.02 -10.93 18.88
C ARG A 28 -7.07 -10.02 19.50
N ALA A 29 -6.65 -9.00 20.23
CA ALA A 29 -7.60 -8.04 20.80
C ALA A 29 -8.48 -7.38 19.71
N LEU A 30 -7.91 -7.11 18.53
CA LEU A 30 -8.67 -6.57 17.40
C LEU A 30 -9.59 -7.62 16.77
N SER A 31 -9.18 -8.89 16.67
CA SER A 31 -10.09 -9.93 16.18
C SER A 31 -11.27 -10.13 17.13
N ASP A 32 -11.01 -10.11 18.44
CA ASP A 32 -12.02 -10.27 19.48
C ASP A 32 -12.98 -9.08 19.52
N GLU A 33 -12.48 -7.84 19.34
CA GLU A 33 -13.32 -6.62 19.33
C GLU A 33 -14.33 -6.59 18.18
N TYR A 34 -14.01 -7.21 17.05
CA TYR A 34 -14.79 -7.14 15.81
C TYR A 34 -15.34 -8.50 15.35
N ASP A 35 -15.33 -9.53 16.21
CA ASP A 35 -15.81 -10.89 15.90
C ASP A 35 -15.18 -11.50 14.63
N ILE A 36 -13.89 -11.27 14.42
CA ILE A 36 -13.12 -11.81 13.30
C ILE A 36 -12.53 -13.17 13.69
N GLY A 37 -12.49 -14.10 12.73
CA GLY A 37 -12.14 -15.50 12.99
C GLY A 37 -10.80 -15.70 13.71
N PHE A 38 -9.78 -14.89 13.43
CA PHE A 38 -8.51 -14.95 14.16
C PHE A 38 -7.67 -13.66 14.05
N GLY A 39 -6.80 -13.48 15.04
CA GLY A 39 -5.72 -12.49 15.04
C GLY A 39 -4.35 -13.15 15.22
N THR A 40 -3.40 -12.80 14.35
CA THR A 40 -2.06 -13.44 14.32
C THR A 40 -0.92 -12.44 14.07
N ASP A 41 0.28 -12.78 14.52
CA ASP A 41 1.54 -12.12 14.11
C ASP A 41 2.33 -12.91 13.06
N ASP A 42 1.89 -14.13 12.75
CA ASP A 42 2.38 -14.93 11.64
C ASP A 42 1.70 -14.48 10.33
N TYR A 43 2.47 -13.84 9.46
CA TYR A 43 1.95 -13.35 8.19
C TYR A 43 1.64 -14.49 7.22
N ASP A 44 2.47 -15.53 7.19
CA ASP A 44 2.29 -16.66 6.27
C ASP A 44 1.05 -17.48 6.65
N ALA A 45 0.78 -17.62 7.95
CA ALA A 45 -0.47 -18.21 8.43
C ALA A 45 -1.71 -17.42 7.97
N LEU A 46 -1.64 -16.08 7.94
CA LEU A 46 -2.72 -15.27 7.37
C LEU A 46 -2.86 -15.53 5.87
N LEU A 47 -1.75 -15.50 5.11
CA LEU A 47 -1.79 -15.69 3.65
C LEU A 47 -2.37 -17.05 3.25
N GLY A 48 -2.13 -18.10 4.04
CA GLY A 48 -2.70 -19.43 3.79
C GLY A 48 -4.20 -19.57 4.11
N SER A 49 -4.83 -18.56 4.69
CA SER A 49 -6.17 -18.64 5.26
C SER A 49 -7.18 -17.66 4.64
N VAL A 50 -6.79 -16.92 3.59
CA VAL A 50 -7.63 -15.87 2.98
C VAL A 50 -7.53 -15.87 1.46
N ASP A 51 -8.58 -15.38 0.79
CA ASP A 51 -8.63 -15.27 -0.67
C ASP A 51 -8.06 -13.93 -1.20
N LEU A 52 -7.93 -12.92 -0.35
CA LEU A 52 -7.42 -11.58 -0.68
C LEU A 52 -6.80 -10.93 0.55
N VAL A 53 -5.78 -10.09 0.33
CA VAL A 53 -5.18 -9.29 1.41
C VAL A 53 -5.39 -7.80 1.18
N TYR A 54 -5.84 -7.11 2.23
CA TYR A 54 -5.88 -5.67 2.28
C TYR A 54 -4.80 -5.10 3.22
N VAL A 55 -3.95 -4.20 2.71
CA VAL A 55 -2.75 -3.71 3.42
C VAL A 55 -2.91 -2.26 3.87
N ALA A 56 -3.41 -2.06 5.10
CA ALA A 56 -3.45 -0.78 5.81
C ALA A 56 -2.34 -0.65 6.87
N LYS A 57 -1.08 -0.76 6.44
CA LYS A 57 0.11 -0.58 7.30
C LYS A 57 0.79 0.77 7.02
N PRO A 58 1.74 1.21 7.87
CA PRO A 58 2.58 2.36 7.55
C PRO A 58 3.21 2.21 6.16
N MET A 59 3.36 3.32 5.43
CA MET A 59 3.75 3.30 4.01
C MET A 59 4.99 2.46 3.71
N ALA A 60 6.02 2.53 4.56
CA ALA A 60 7.26 1.77 4.38
C ALA A 60 7.08 0.24 4.38
N ALA A 61 6.00 -0.26 5.00
CA ALA A 61 5.70 -1.69 5.08
C ALA A 61 4.76 -2.19 3.98
N ARG A 62 4.09 -1.29 3.24
CA ARG A 62 3.04 -1.67 2.28
C ARG A 62 3.59 -2.50 1.12
N ALA A 63 4.61 -2.00 0.42
CA ALA A 63 5.23 -2.68 -0.70
C ALA A 63 5.79 -4.09 -0.36
N PRO A 64 6.60 -4.29 0.71
CA PRO A 64 7.12 -5.62 1.02
C PRO A 64 6.01 -6.62 1.38
N LEU A 65 5.00 -6.20 2.14
CA LEU A 65 3.84 -7.05 2.49
C LEU A 65 3.02 -7.40 1.26
N ALA A 66 2.66 -6.40 0.45
CA ALA A 66 1.92 -6.61 -0.79
C ALA A 66 2.66 -7.54 -1.76
N GLY A 67 3.98 -7.37 -1.88
CA GLY A 67 4.80 -8.26 -2.69
C GLY A 67 4.82 -9.71 -2.18
N ALA A 68 4.82 -9.92 -0.86
CA ALA A 68 4.74 -11.26 -0.28
C ALA A 68 3.37 -11.92 -0.54
N ALA A 69 2.26 -11.22 -0.31
CA ALA A 69 0.93 -11.71 -0.64
C ALA A 69 0.77 -12.03 -2.14
N HIS A 70 1.29 -11.17 -3.01
CA HIS A 70 1.26 -11.41 -4.45
C HIS A 70 2.07 -12.66 -4.85
N ARG A 71 3.25 -12.87 -4.26
CA ARG A 71 4.04 -14.09 -4.49
C ARG A 71 3.34 -15.36 -3.97
N ALA A 72 2.49 -15.24 -2.97
CA ALA A 72 1.64 -16.33 -2.49
C ALA A 72 0.41 -16.59 -3.39
N GLY A 73 0.26 -15.85 -4.50
CA GLY A 73 -0.84 -16.02 -5.45
C GLY A 73 -2.12 -15.26 -5.09
N LEU A 74 -2.08 -14.38 -4.09
CA LEU A 74 -3.26 -13.67 -3.62
C LEU A 74 -3.44 -12.32 -4.35
N PRO A 75 -4.68 -11.95 -4.70
CA PRO A 75 -5.08 -10.57 -4.93
C PRO A 75 -4.71 -9.67 -3.74
N VAL A 76 -4.23 -8.46 -4.05
CA VAL A 76 -3.79 -7.50 -3.03
C VAL A 76 -4.40 -6.14 -3.26
N LEU A 77 -5.09 -5.61 -2.25
CA LEU A 77 -5.54 -4.22 -2.17
C LEU A 77 -4.64 -3.46 -1.18
N VAL A 78 -4.09 -2.32 -1.59
CA VAL A 78 -3.13 -1.56 -0.77
C VAL A 78 -3.61 -0.13 -0.60
N GLU A 79 -3.55 0.37 0.64
CA GLU A 79 -3.80 1.79 0.89
C GLU A 79 -2.83 2.67 0.12
N MET A 80 -3.36 3.67 -0.57
CA MET A 80 -2.53 4.66 -1.25
C MET A 80 -1.82 5.54 -0.19
N PRO A 81 -0.56 5.94 -0.39
CA PRO A 81 0.35 5.53 -1.46
C PRO A 81 0.98 4.15 -1.21
N LEU A 82 1.31 3.43 -2.30
CA LEU A 82 1.90 2.09 -2.26
C LEU A 82 3.25 2.04 -1.52
N GLY A 83 4.04 3.11 -1.59
CA GLY A 83 5.37 3.18 -1.00
C GLY A 83 5.87 4.61 -0.85
N LEU A 84 7.08 4.75 -0.30
CA LEU A 84 7.72 6.05 -0.16
C LEU A 84 8.01 6.67 -1.54
N PRO A 85 7.97 8.00 -1.68
CA PRO A 85 8.34 8.67 -2.91
C PRO A 85 9.75 8.24 -3.34
N LEU A 86 9.90 7.89 -4.62
CA LEU A 86 11.22 7.75 -5.21
C LEU A 86 11.86 9.14 -5.33
N PRO A 87 13.18 9.27 -5.13
CA PRO A 87 13.88 10.50 -5.46
C PRO A 87 13.63 10.83 -6.93
N ILE A 88 12.88 11.91 -7.21
CA ILE A 88 12.70 12.38 -8.57
C ILE A 88 13.95 13.19 -8.91
N ALA A 89 14.69 12.79 -9.95
CA ALA A 89 15.68 13.69 -10.53
C ALA A 89 14.94 14.94 -11.05
N PRO A 90 15.43 16.16 -10.79
CA PRO A 90 14.81 17.35 -11.35
C PRO A 90 14.74 17.21 -12.86
N ARG A 91 13.55 17.42 -13.44
CA ARG A 91 13.40 17.42 -14.89
C ARG A 91 14.34 18.48 -15.46
N THR A 92 15.30 18.08 -16.28
CA THR A 92 16.06 19.03 -17.08
C THR A 92 15.06 19.75 -17.99
N PRO A 93 14.88 21.08 -17.85
CA PRO A 93 14.00 21.79 -18.76
C PRO A 93 14.54 21.64 -20.19
N PRO A 94 13.67 21.56 -21.21
CA PRO A 94 14.14 21.46 -22.58
C PRO A 94 15.07 22.63 -22.87
N GLY A 95 16.26 22.32 -23.41
CA GLY A 95 17.25 23.33 -23.78
C GLY A 95 16.60 24.36 -24.70
N ARG A 96 16.74 25.65 -24.35
CA ARG A 96 16.25 26.75 -25.17
C ARG A 96 16.93 26.63 -26.54
N ARG A 97 16.19 26.20 -27.57
CA ARG A 97 16.72 26.20 -28.95
C ARG A 97 17.20 27.62 -29.23
N GLY A 98 18.51 27.76 -29.52
CA GLY A 98 19.14 29.04 -29.78
C GLY A 98 18.33 29.84 -30.79
N ALA A 99 18.07 31.11 -30.48
CA ALA A 99 17.44 32.01 -31.43
C ALA A 99 18.34 32.08 -32.68
N VAL A 100 17.77 31.85 -33.85
CA VAL A 100 18.46 32.02 -35.13
C VAL A 100 18.76 33.52 -35.28
N PRO A 101 20.03 33.96 -35.33
CA PRO A 101 20.33 35.38 -35.52
C PRO A 101 19.84 35.81 -36.89
N HIS A 102 18.95 36.80 -36.92
CA HIS A 102 18.48 37.41 -38.16
C HIS A 102 19.58 38.36 -38.64
N SER A 103 20.21 38.03 -39.76
CA SER A 103 21.20 38.88 -40.42
C SER A 103 20.54 40.15 -40.93
N THR A 104 20.84 41.30 -40.34
CA THR A 104 20.55 42.62 -40.89
C THR A 104 21.59 42.95 -41.95
N ASN A 105 21.15 43.14 -43.20
CA ASN A 105 22.00 43.62 -44.30
C ASN A 105 22.05 45.16 -44.28
N PRO A 106 23.20 45.83 -44.49
CA PRO A 106 23.27 47.29 -44.53
C PRO A 106 22.94 47.84 -45.94
N THR A 107 22.42 49.07 -45.98
CA THR A 107 22.28 49.91 -47.18
C THR A 107 23.43 50.91 -47.24
#